data_AF-A0A059AYR3-F1
#
_entry.id   AF-A0A059AYR3-F1
#
_cell.length_a   1.000
_cell.length_b   1.000
_cell.length_c   1.000
_cell.angle_alpha   90.00
_cell.angle_beta   90.00
_cell.angle_gamma   90.00
#
_symmetry.space_group_name_H-M   'P 1'
#
loop_
_entity.id
_entity.type
_entity.pdbx_description
1 polymer ?
#
loop_
_entity_poly.entity_id
_entity_poly.type
_entity_poly.pdbx_seq_one_letter_code
_entity_poly.pdbx_strand_id
1 'polypeptide(L)'
;MDRLVKPDVTEVELTFRKGQKCAKTFRVTNLMHTMSVAVSLTTANPSFFSFSQPYSIIPPLSSTSYTLLLAPSDRPPLSSPPDFVTVRSSMLITGKAHQDDLRRLFSRPGPHVFKDATMPIAFVGLQAIPGCDRSQLTRLLNYAISCGDVGIVASLIDGGADVNDVNPDGTSLISLAIEAGNLEILKILIASGSSVGTKNKHADCILHKAAAMNRVDLMEVLFKAFGDVIDPNEPDPDGRTPLHVAAANGFVDAIRFCVAAGADADATDSAGLTPLHLAAAAGNAEAVEYLVNHSTYARHAVDGDGKTAFVLAAENGHSRLLDSLRLRDVLLRAARVDDVVGMKSCLEGGADVEARDQNGWTPLHRAAFKGRVESVKVLLSHGASVNVVDDAGYTPLQCAVEAGHAHLALLLIAHGARASPKAVAPLGSDAAKHRLHRPRFLYPLRREKGRA
;
A
#
# COMPACT_ATOMS: atom_id res chain seq x y z
N MET A 1 -34.48 24.92 39.63
CA MET A 1 -34.43 24.87 38.15
C MET A 1 -33.25 25.69 37.74
N ASP A 2 -32.26 25.08 37.11
CA ASP A 2 -31.01 25.78 36.80
C ASP A 2 -31.11 26.56 35.48
N ARG A 3 -32.18 26.33 34.70
CA ARG A 3 -32.46 26.97 33.42
C ARG A 3 -33.95 27.17 33.21
N LEU A 4 -34.37 28.34 32.73
CA LEU A 4 -35.78 28.63 32.39
C LEU A 4 -36.09 28.37 30.91
N VAL A 5 -35.10 28.54 30.04
CA VAL A 5 -35.20 28.26 28.62
C VAL A 5 -34.11 27.30 28.14
N LYS A 6 -34.35 26.69 26.97
CA LYS A 6 -33.39 25.82 26.30
C LYS A 6 -33.33 26.13 24.79
N PRO A 7 -32.16 26.48 24.23
CA PRO A 7 -31.96 26.55 22.79
C PRO A 7 -32.04 25.15 22.16
N ASP A 8 -32.46 25.08 20.90
CA ASP A 8 -32.51 23.85 20.12
C ASP A 8 -31.14 23.40 19.58
N VAL A 9 -30.16 24.31 19.56
CA VAL A 9 -28.78 24.06 19.18
C VAL A 9 -27.82 24.25 20.36
N THR A 10 -26.71 23.53 20.34
CA THR A 10 -25.59 23.73 21.28
C THR A 10 -24.54 24.71 20.74
N GLU A 11 -24.49 24.88 19.42
CA GLU A 11 -23.56 25.72 18.68
C GLU A 11 -24.29 26.43 17.53
N VAL A 12 -23.92 27.67 17.24
CA VAL A 12 -24.51 28.46 16.16
C VAL A 12 -23.59 28.44 14.94
N GLU A 13 -23.88 27.52 14.02
CA GLU A 13 -23.14 27.37 12.76
C GLU A 13 -23.56 28.39 11.71
N LEU A 14 -22.69 29.37 11.44
CA LEU A 14 -22.85 30.38 10.40
C LEU A 14 -22.10 30.00 9.12
N THR A 15 -22.82 29.91 8.00
CA THR A 15 -22.19 29.80 6.68
C THR A 15 -21.67 31.17 6.26
N PHE A 16 -20.35 31.35 6.23
CA PHE A 16 -19.73 32.60 5.82
C PHE A 16 -19.81 32.80 4.30
N ARG A 17 -20.08 34.02 3.86
CA ARG A 17 -20.04 34.44 2.46
C ARG A 17 -19.36 35.80 2.38
N LYS A 18 -18.24 35.85 1.66
CA LYS A 18 -17.43 37.07 1.49
C LYS A 18 -18.28 38.24 1.00
N GLY A 19 -18.18 39.38 1.68
CA GLY A 19 -18.86 40.63 1.31
C GLY A 19 -20.39 40.61 1.45
N GLN A 20 -20.98 39.52 1.97
CA GLN A 20 -22.43 39.38 2.11
C GLN A 20 -22.85 39.34 3.59
N LYS A 21 -24.10 39.75 3.85
CA LYS A 21 -24.71 39.52 5.17
C LYS A 21 -24.95 38.02 5.34
N CYS A 22 -24.42 37.46 6.43
CA CYS A 22 -24.65 36.06 6.78
C CYS A 22 -25.62 35.99 7.96
N ALA A 23 -26.48 34.98 7.99
CA ALA A 23 -27.48 34.83 9.02
C ALA A 23 -27.68 33.36 9.39
N LYS A 24 -27.95 33.09 10.67
CA LYS A 24 -28.36 31.76 11.15
C LYS A 24 -29.52 31.92 12.11
N THR A 25 -30.55 31.10 11.89
CA THR A 25 -31.73 31.06 12.75
C THR A 25 -31.71 29.80 13.62
N PHE A 26 -32.05 29.96 14.90
CA PHE A 26 -32.23 28.88 15.86
C PHE A 26 -33.42 29.19 16.78
N ARG A 27 -33.90 28.22 17.54
CA ARG A 27 -35.08 28.39 18.42
C ARG A 27 -34.69 28.29 19.88
N VAL A 28 -35.39 29.04 20.71
CA VAL A 28 -35.29 28.94 22.17
C VAL A 28 -36.67 28.60 22.71
N THR A 29 -36.74 27.56 23.54
CA THR A 29 -37.97 27.00 24.10
C THR A 29 -38.08 27.37 25.57
N ASN A 30 -39.25 27.86 25.98
CA ASN A 30 -39.58 28.05 27.39
C ASN A 30 -39.91 26.71 28.04
N LEU A 31 -39.22 26.36 29.13
CA LEU A 31 -39.41 25.12 29.86
C LEU A 31 -40.50 25.23 30.95
N MET A 32 -41.00 26.44 31.21
CA MET A 32 -42.02 26.70 32.23
C MET A 32 -43.41 26.33 31.70
N HIS A 33 -44.17 25.59 32.50
CA HIS A 33 -45.54 25.17 32.17
C HIS A 33 -46.60 26.26 32.40
N THR A 34 -46.33 27.21 33.31
CA THR A 34 -47.34 28.16 33.81
C THR A 34 -46.96 29.63 33.61
N MET A 35 -45.70 29.93 33.28
CA MET A 35 -45.20 31.30 33.22
C MET A 35 -44.55 31.62 31.88
N SER A 36 -44.76 32.85 31.42
CA SER A 36 -43.99 33.40 30.32
C SER A 36 -42.60 33.80 30.80
N VAL A 37 -41.61 33.64 29.94
CA VAL A 37 -40.22 33.94 30.25
C VAL A 37 -39.72 35.05 29.33
N ALA A 38 -39.19 36.12 29.91
CA ALA A 38 -38.42 37.12 29.19
C ALA A 38 -37.09 36.49 28.79
N VAL A 39 -36.65 36.72 27.55
CA VAL A 39 -35.36 36.24 27.05
C VAL A 39 -34.57 37.40 26.46
N SER A 40 -33.27 37.40 26.72
CA SER A 40 -32.29 38.32 26.15
C SER A 40 -31.14 37.52 25.54
N LEU A 41 -30.77 37.85 24.30
CA LEU A 41 -29.60 37.30 23.63
C LEU A 41 -28.56 38.40 23.43
N THR A 42 -27.33 38.09 23.83
CA THR A 42 -26.17 38.96 23.66
C THR A 42 -25.01 38.18 23.09
N THR A 43 -24.21 38.81 22.25
CA THR A 43 -22.98 38.24 21.69
C THR A 43 -21.75 38.76 22.44
N ALA A 44 -20.66 37.99 22.44
CA ALA A 44 -19.39 38.43 23.02
C ALA A 44 -18.82 39.66 22.28
N ASN A 45 -19.02 39.72 20.97
CA ASN A 45 -18.53 40.80 20.11
C ASN A 45 -19.67 41.46 19.30
N PRO A 46 -20.34 42.49 19.86
CA PRO A 46 -21.49 43.13 19.22
C PRO A 46 -21.12 43.97 17.98
N SER A 47 -19.84 44.21 17.72
CA SER A 47 -19.37 44.90 16.51
C SER A 47 -19.54 44.05 15.25
N PHE A 48 -19.42 42.72 15.38
CA PHE A 48 -19.55 41.79 14.25
C PHE A 48 -20.93 41.12 14.19
N PHE A 49 -21.50 40.82 15.35
CA PHE A 49 -22.71 40.03 15.47
C PHE A 49 -23.86 40.80 16.10
N SER A 50 -25.03 40.73 15.49
CA SER A 50 -26.25 41.37 15.99
C SER A 50 -27.45 40.44 15.88
N PHE A 51 -28.50 40.74 16.65
CA PHE A 51 -29.79 40.07 16.52
C PHE A 51 -30.82 41.07 15.96
N SER A 52 -31.69 40.60 15.07
CA SER A 52 -32.85 41.40 14.62
C SER A 52 -33.79 41.73 15.79
N GLN A 53 -33.96 40.78 16.70
CA GLN A 53 -34.79 40.93 17.90
C GLN A 53 -34.09 40.28 19.11
N PRO A 54 -33.23 41.02 19.82
CA PRO A 54 -32.45 40.48 20.95
C PRO A 54 -33.31 40.21 22.20
N TYR A 55 -34.51 40.79 22.28
CA TYR A 55 -35.42 40.62 23.41
C TYR A 55 -36.77 40.07 22.96
N SER A 56 -37.28 39.06 23.67
CA SER A 56 -38.64 38.58 23.46
C SER A 56 -39.26 38.02 24.73
N ILE A 57 -40.56 37.74 24.66
CA ILE A 57 -41.32 37.04 25.68
C ILE A 57 -41.75 35.71 25.06
N ILE A 58 -41.39 34.60 25.70
CA ILE A 58 -41.75 33.27 25.24
C ILE A 58 -42.86 32.74 26.15
N PRO A 59 -44.09 32.53 25.64
CA PRO A 59 -45.18 31.92 26.39
C PRO A 59 -44.83 30.54 26.96
N PRO A 60 -45.58 30.03 27.95
CA PRO A 60 -45.35 28.70 28.53
C PRO A 60 -45.28 27.61 27.47
N LEU A 61 -44.28 26.73 27.56
CA LEU A 61 -44.05 25.57 26.66
C LEU A 61 -43.98 25.90 25.16
N SER A 62 -43.76 27.17 24.81
CA SER A 62 -43.63 27.62 23.43
C SER A 62 -42.17 27.89 23.07
N SER A 63 -41.89 28.07 21.78
CA SER A 63 -40.55 28.40 21.31
C SER A 63 -40.58 29.61 20.37
N THR A 64 -39.56 30.44 20.46
CA THR A 64 -39.37 31.61 19.59
C THR A 64 -38.07 31.47 18.79
N SER A 65 -38.10 31.86 17.52
CA SER A 65 -36.94 31.83 16.63
C SER A 65 -36.13 33.12 16.74
N TYR A 66 -34.81 32.99 16.79
CA TYR A 66 -33.87 34.10 16.80
C TYR A 66 -32.92 33.98 15.63
N THR A 67 -32.61 35.11 14.99
CA THR A 67 -31.69 35.16 13.86
C THR A 67 -30.46 35.97 14.24
N LEU A 68 -29.32 35.28 14.34
CA LEU A 68 -28.00 35.88 14.48
C LEU A 68 -27.58 36.40 13.10
N LEU A 69 -27.16 37.67 13.04
CA LEU A 69 -26.71 38.36 11.84
C LEU A 69 -25.22 38.70 11.98
N LEU A 70 -24.45 38.39 10.94
CA LEU A 70 -23.07 38.82 10.77
C LEU A 70 -23.01 40.00 9.80
N ALA A 71 -22.29 41.05 10.19
CA ALA A 71 -22.02 42.19 9.32
C ALA A 71 -21.19 41.78 8.07
N PRO A 72 -21.41 42.40 6.88
CA PRO A 72 -20.60 42.12 5.70
C PRO A 72 -19.12 42.33 5.99
N SER A 73 -18.31 41.34 5.67
CA SER A 73 -16.86 41.36 5.86
C SER A 73 -16.19 40.56 4.76
N ASP A 74 -14.94 40.92 4.44
CA ASP A 74 -14.10 40.16 3.51
C ASP A 74 -13.49 38.91 4.15
N ARG A 75 -13.44 38.86 5.48
CA ARG A 75 -12.93 37.72 6.26
C ARG A 75 -13.90 37.37 7.40
N PRO A 76 -14.06 36.09 7.75
CA PRO A 76 -14.84 35.72 8.93
C PRO A 76 -14.11 36.23 10.18
N PRO A 77 -14.83 36.83 11.16
CA PRO A 77 -14.24 37.25 12.43
C PRO A 77 -13.98 36.02 13.31
N LEU A 78 -12.92 35.27 13.01
CA LEU A 78 -12.46 34.18 13.87
C LEU A 78 -11.75 34.77 15.10
N SER A 79 -12.16 34.34 16.29
CA SER A 79 -11.55 34.70 17.56
C SER A 79 -11.08 33.44 18.31
N SER A 80 -10.03 33.58 19.12
CA SER A 80 -9.55 32.55 20.03
C SER A 80 -9.51 33.15 21.45
N PRO A 81 -10.42 32.74 22.37
CA PRO A 81 -11.47 31.72 22.19
C PRO A 81 -12.61 32.17 21.25
N PRO A 82 -13.41 31.23 20.69
CA PRO A 82 -14.50 31.53 19.79
C PRO A 82 -15.56 32.45 20.40
N ASP A 83 -16.12 33.35 19.61
CA ASP A 83 -17.26 34.18 20.01
C ASP A 83 -18.47 33.31 20.34
N PHE A 84 -19.32 33.77 21.26
CA PHE A 84 -20.47 33.01 21.73
C PHE A 84 -21.72 33.88 21.87
N VAL A 85 -22.88 33.23 21.71
CA VAL A 85 -24.19 33.75 22.06
C VAL A 85 -24.50 33.37 23.50
N THR A 86 -24.78 34.35 24.34
CA THR A 86 -25.31 34.13 25.69
C THR A 86 -26.82 34.29 25.68
N VAL A 87 -27.53 33.28 26.17
CA VAL A 87 -28.97 33.31 26.40
C VAL A 87 -29.22 33.57 27.88
N ARG A 88 -29.86 34.70 28.16
CA ARG A 88 -30.31 35.08 29.50
C ARG A 88 -31.82 35.06 29.57
N SER A 89 -32.37 34.71 30.71
CA SER A 89 -33.80 34.66 30.91
C SER A 89 -34.22 35.23 32.26
N SER A 90 -35.48 35.63 32.37
CA SER A 90 -36.09 36.09 33.61
C SER A 90 -37.58 35.78 33.61
N MET A 91 -38.13 35.42 34.76
CA MET A 91 -39.56 35.12 34.89
C MET A 91 -40.40 36.41 34.75
N LEU A 92 -41.47 36.36 33.96
CA LEU A 92 -42.44 37.45 33.84
C LEU A 92 -43.76 37.09 34.51
N ILE A 93 -44.09 37.80 35.59
CA ILE A 93 -45.32 37.56 36.36
C ILE A 93 -46.56 37.99 35.58
N THR A 94 -46.49 39.10 34.83
CA THR A 94 -47.63 39.69 34.10
C THR A 94 -47.80 39.15 32.68
N GLY A 95 -46.84 38.36 32.18
CA GLY A 95 -46.83 37.82 30.80
C GLY A 95 -46.71 38.86 29.68
N LYS A 96 -46.70 40.17 29.99
CA LYS A 96 -46.61 41.27 29.03
C LYS A 96 -45.60 42.30 29.52
N ALA A 97 -44.73 42.75 28.63
CA ALA A 97 -43.76 43.82 28.86
C ALA A 97 -43.41 44.49 27.53
N HIS A 98 -43.18 45.81 27.52
CA HIS A 98 -42.66 46.49 26.34
C HIS A 98 -41.16 46.20 26.17
N GLN A 99 -40.63 46.41 24.96
CA GLN A 99 -39.20 46.16 24.69
C GLN A 99 -38.27 46.97 25.60
N ASP A 100 -38.61 48.20 25.94
CA ASP A 100 -37.78 49.03 26.83
C ASP A 100 -37.79 48.52 28.28
N ASP A 101 -38.88 47.89 28.72
CA ASP A 101 -38.94 47.23 30.03
C ASP A 101 -38.03 46.01 30.05
N LEU A 102 -38.03 45.20 28.98
CA LEU A 102 -37.13 44.06 28.84
C LEU A 102 -35.66 44.49 28.82
N ARG A 103 -35.33 45.57 28.10
CA ARG A 103 -33.97 46.14 28.11
C ARG A 103 -33.53 46.54 29.51
N ARG A 104 -34.39 47.24 30.25
CA ARG A 104 -34.11 47.63 31.64
C ARG A 104 -33.94 46.41 32.55
N LEU A 105 -34.80 45.39 32.39
CA LEU A 105 -34.77 44.15 33.16
C LEU A 105 -33.41 43.44 33.06
N PHE A 106 -32.87 43.32 31.84
CA PHE A 106 -31.59 42.63 31.58
C PHE A 106 -30.35 43.52 31.72
N SER A 107 -30.51 44.84 31.84
CA SER A 107 -29.40 45.77 32.07
C SER A 107 -28.82 45.67 33.48
N ARG A 108 -29.62 45.24 34.46
CA ARG A 108 -29.23 45.13 35.86
C ARG A 108 -28.94 43.65 36.18
N PRO A 109 -27.69 43.29 36.51
CA PRO A 109 -27.41 41.94 36.99
C PRO A 109 -28.14 41.72 38.33
N GLY A 110 -28.58 40.49 38.57
CA GLY A 110 -29.29 40.14 39.80
C GLY A 110 -29.80 38.69 39.78
N PRO A 111 -30.33 38.21 40.91
CA PRO A 111 -30.82 36.83 41.06
C PRO A 111 -32.04 36.53 40.19
N HIS A 112 -32.69 37.55 39.64
CA HIS A 112 -33.81 37.43 38.71
C HIS A 112 -33.39 37.08 37.27
N VAL A 113 -32.08 37.15 36.95
CA VAL A 113 -31.55 36.86 35.60
C VAL A 113 -30.77 35.55 35.63
N PHE A 114 -31.23 34.58 34.86
CA PHE A 114 -30.59 33.28 34.71
C PHE A 114 -29.75 33.26 33.43
N LYS A 115 -28.55 32.68 33.50
CA LYS A 115 -27.68 32.45 32.33
C LYS A 115 -27.90 31.01 31.85
N ASP A 116 -28.93 30.83 31.05
CA ASP A 116 -29.44 29.49 30.69
C ASP A 116 -28.56 28.75 29.68
N ALA A 117 -27.90 29.47 28.76
CA ALA A 117 -27.02 28.85 27.77
C ALA A 117 -25.91 29.80 27.29
N THR A 118 -24.79 29.21 26.90
CA THR A 118 -23.70 29.86 26.14
C THR A 118 -23.40 28.96 24.96
N MET A 119 -23.63 29.44 23.75
CA MET A 119 -23.45 28.68 22.51
C MET A 119 -22.30 29.32 21.71
N PRO A 120 -21.22 28.60 21.39
CA PRO A 120 -20.19 29.12 20.51
C PRO A 120 -20.77 29.41 19.11
N ILE A 121 -20.14 30.36 18.42
CA ILE A 121 -20.42 30.70 17.03
C ILE A 121 -19.31 30.08 16.19
N ALA A 122 -19.65 29.11 15.35
CA ALA A 122 -18.72 28.48 14.41
C ALA A 122 -19.02 28.90 12.98
N PHE A 123 -17.96 29.06 12.19
CA PHE A 123 -18.09 29.30 10.75
C PHE A 123 -17.94 28.00 9.98
N VAL A 124 -18.88 27.74 9.06
CA VAL A 124 -18.93 26.49 8.30
C VAL A 124 -18.78 26.77 6.80
N GLY A 125 -18.00 25.93 6.12
CA GLY A 125 -17.81 25.92 4.67
C GLY A 125 -16.48 26.53 4.21
N LEU A 126 -16.10 26.26 2.96
CA LEU A 126 -14.82 26.65 2.35
C LEU A 126 -14.53 28.16 2.40
N GLN A 127 -15.57 29.00 2.46
CA GLN A 127 -15.41 30.45 2.57
C GLN A 127 -14.86 30.89 3.94
N ALA A 128 -14.84 30.01 4.95
CA ALA A 128 -14.24 30.28 6.25
C ALA A 128 -12.71 30.14 6.26
N ILE A 129 -12.13 29.46 5.26
CA ILE A 129 -10.68 29.20 5.12
C ILE A 129 -9.82 30.47 5.27
N PRO A 130 -10.15 31.63 4.66
CA PRO A 130 -9.34 32.85 4.80
C PRO A 130 -9.25 33.43 6.22
N GLY A 131 -10.08 32.96 7.16
CA GLY A 131 -10.00 33.35 8.56
C GLY A 131 -9.06 32.49 9.38
N CYS A 132 -8.77 31.26 8.93
CA CYS A 132 -7.96 30.31 9.66
C CYS A 132 -6.48 30.73 9.61
N ASP A 133 -5.76 30.46 10.69
CA ASP A 133 -4.30 30.58 10.68
C ASP A 133 -3.67 29.40 9.93
N ARG A 134 -2.38 29.55 9.58
CA ARG A 134 -1.62 28.53 8.84
C ARG A 134 -1.65 27.16 9.55
N SER A 135 -1.56 27.12 10.87
CA SER A 135 -1.53 25.85 11.62
C SER A 135 -2.89 25.15 11.61
N GLN A 136 -3.98 25.90 11.71
CA GLN A 136 -5.34 25.38 11.58
C GLN A 136 -5.57 24.82 10.17
N LEU A 137 -5.18 25.56 9.14
CA LEU A 137 -5.29 25.13 7.75
C LEU A 137 -4.49 23.85 7.49
N THR A 138 -3.26 23.75 7.99
CA THR A 138 -2.45 22.53 7.86
C THR A 138 -3.07 21.33 8.57
N ARG A 139 -3.61 21.49 9.80
CA ARG A 139 -4.32 20.39 10.48
C ARG A 139 -5.53 19.90 9.69
N LEU A 140 -6.31 20.82 9.11
CA LEU A 140 -7.44 20.49 8.25
C LEU A 140 -6.98 19.81 6.96
N LEU A 141 -5.83 20.23 6.42
CA LEU A 141 -5.24 19.64 5.23
C LEU A 141 -4.91 18.17 5.44
N ASN A 142 -4.32 17.80 6.58
CA ASN A 142 -4.01 16.40 6.90
C ASN A 142 -5.28 15.54 6.87
N TYR A 143 -6.36 16.03 7.51
CA TYR A 143 -7.64 15.33 7.52
C TYR A 143 -8.26 15.23 6.12
N ALA A 144 -8.24 16.31 5.34
CA ALA A 144 -8.77 16.34 3.99
C ALA A 144 -8.04 15.36 3.05
N ILE A 145 -6.71 15.24 3.19
CA ILE A 145 -5.88 14.26 2.47
C ILE A 145 -6.31 12.84 2.85
N SER A 146 -6.41 12.52 4.14
CA SER A 146 -6.81 11.18 4.60
C SER A 146 -8.23 10.79 4.15
N CYS A 147 -9.14 11.77 4.03
CA CYS A 147 -10.48 11.55 3.50
C CYS A 147 -10.55 11.47 1.97
N GLY A 148 -9.48 11.84 1.26
CA GLY A 148 -9.43 11.80 -0.20
C GLY A 148 -10.20 12.93 -0.90
N ASP A 149 -10.53 14.02 -0.21
CA ASP A 149 -11.30 15.13 -0.79
C ASP A 149 -10.39 16.11 -1.52
N VAL A 150 -10.25 15.90 -2.83
CA VAL A 150 -9.42 16.71 -3.74
C VAL A 150 -9.80 18.20 -3.70
N GLY A 151 -11.11 18.52 -3.63
CA GLY A 151 -11.58 19.90 -3.70
C GLY A 151 -11.26 20.68 -2.43
N ILE A 152 -11.44 20.05 -1.27
CA ILE A 152 -11.05 20.63 0.02
C ILE A 152 -9.54 20.78 0.10
N VAL A 153 -8.77 19.77 -0.33
CA VAL A 153 -7.30 19.83 -0.33
C VAL A 153 -6.80 21.04 -1.14
N ALA A 154 -7.27 21.20 -2.39
CA ALA A 154 -6.90 22.35 -3.21
C ALA A 154 -7.25 23.68 -2.54
N SER A 155 -8.46 23.79 -1.98
CA SER A 155 -8.92 25.00 -1.31
C SER A 155 -8.08 25.35 -0.06
N LEU A 156 -7.63 24.36 0.70
CA LEU A 156 -6.81 24.56 1.88
C LEU A 156 -5.38 24.98 1.52
N ILE A 157 -4.81 24.40 0.46
CA ILE A 157 -3.49 24.80 -0.07
C ILE A 157 -3.54 26.23 -0.61
N ASP A 158 -4.57 26.57 -1.40
CA ASP A 158 -4.81 27.95 -1.88
C ASP A 158 -5.00 28.93 -0.72
N GLY A 159 -5.56 28.46 0.40
CA GLY A 159 -5.69 29.20 1.65
C GLY A 159 -4.37 29.45 2.38
N GLY A 160 -3.28 28.82 1.98
CA GLY A 160 -1.96 28.94 2.59
C GLY A 160 -1.63 27.86 3.61
N ALA A 161 -2.29 26.70 3.57
CA ALA A 161 -1.88 25.51 4.33
C ALA A 161 -0.43 25.13 3.99
N ASP A 162 0.33 24.67 4.99
CA ASP A 162 1.71 24.24 4.79
C ASP A 162 1.77 22.82 4.22
N VAL A 163 2.16 22.69 2.96
CA VAL A 163 2.30 21.38 2.30
C VAL A 163 3.52 20.58 2.78
N ASN A 164 4.47 21.22 3.47
CA ASN A 164 5.70 20.60 3.96
C ASN A 164 5.68 20.34 5.48
N ASP A 165 4.51 20.45 6.11
CA ASP A 165 4.36 20.06 7.50
C ASP A 165 4.38 18.54 7.66
N VAL A 166 4.72 18.11 8.87
CA VAL A 166 4.81 16.69 9.23
C VAL A 166 3.90 16.41 10.42
N ASN A 167 3.23 15.27 10.38
CA ASN A 167 2.47 14.79 11.52
C ASN A 167 3.37 14.54 12.73
N PRO A 168 2.80 14.44 13.95
CA PRO A 168 3.58 14.18 15.17
C PRO A 168 4.38 12.86 15.14
N ASP A 169 3.97 11.89 14.34
CA ASP A 169 4.66 10.62 14.09
C ASP A 169 5.80 10.74 13.06
N GLY A 170 5.95 11.91 12.44
CA GLY A 170 6.95 12.19 11.40
C GLY A 170 6.47 11.92 9.98
N THR A 171 5.21 11.54 9.77
CA THR A 171 4.62 11.24 8.46
C THR A 171 4.36 12.54 7.68
N SER A 172 4.85 12.64 6.43
CA SER A 172 4.58 13.78 5.55
C SER A 172 3.18 13.71 4.91
N LEU A 173 2.75 14.84 4.33
CA LEU A 173 1.50 14.91 3.57
C LEU A 173 1.51 14.07 2.29
N ILE A 174 2.68 13.94 1.65
CA ILE A 174 2.87 13.04 0.50
C ILE A 174 2.62 11.60 0.94
N SER A 175 3.18 11.19 2.08
CA SER A 175 2.97 9.86 2.63
C SER A 175 1.50 9.58 2.94
N LEU A 176 0.78 10.54 3.54
CA LEU A 176 -0.67 10.44 3.74
C LEU A 176 -1.45 10.29 2.44
N ALA A 177 -1.08 11.03 1.38
CA ALA A 177 -1.75 10.95 0.09
C ALA A 177 -1.54 9.58 -0.58
N ILE A 178 -0.36 8.98 -0.39
CA ILE A 178 -0.04 7.63 -0.85
C ILE A 178 -0.86 6.60 -0.08
N GLU A 179 -0.91 6.68 1.25
CA GLU A 179 -1.72 5.80 2.10
C GLU A 179 -3.21 5.87 1.76
N ALA A 180 -3.72 7.08 1.48
CA ALA A 180 -5.07 7.28 0.98
C ALA A 180 -5.28 6.74 -0.45
N GLY A 181 -4.21 6.39 -1.17
CA GLY A 181 -4.25 5.88 -2.54
C GLY A 181 -4.70 6.91 -3.57
N ASN A 182 -4.62 8.21 -3.26
CA ASN A 182 -5.21 9.26 -4.09
C ASN A 182 -4.14 9.95 -4.95
N LEU A 183 -4.06 9.51 -6.21
CA LEU A 183 -3.13 10.02 -7.22
C LEU A 183 -3.31 11.52 -7.50
N GLU A 184 -4.55 12.01 -7.48
CA GLU A 184 -4.83 13.41 -7.79
C GLU A 184 -4.35 14.32 -6.66
N ILE A 185 -4.60 13.93 -5.41
CA ILE A 185 -4.06 14.65 -4.24
C ILE A 185 -2.54 14.65 -4.27
N LEU A 186 -1.91 13.51 -4.58
CA LEU A 186 -0.45 13.44 -4.72
C LEU A 186 0.08 14.45 -5.74
N LYS A 187 -0.54 14.53 -6.93
CA LYS A 187 -0.17 15.50 -7.97
C LYS A 187 -0.33 16.95 -7.51
N ILE A 188 -1.43 17.26 -6.80
CA ILE A 188 -1.67 18.59 -6.25
C ILE A 188 -0.56 18.96 -5.25
N LEU A 189 -0.21 18.07 -4.33
CA LEU A 189 0.85 18.31 -3.35
C LEU A 189 2.21 18.56 -4.02
N ILE A 190 2.56 17.75 -5.03
CA ILE A 190 3.80 17.91 -5.80
C ILE A 190 3.81 19.26 -6.54
N ALA A 191 2.72 19.59 -7.24
CA ALA A 191 2.57 20.85 -7.96
C ALA A 191 2.63 22.07 -7.03
N SER A 192 2.24 21.89 -5.76
CA SER A 192 2.25 22.93 -4.73
C SER A 192 3.60 23.08 -4.02
N GLY A 193 4.65 22.38 -4.48
CA GLY A 193 6.00 22.49 -3.93
C GLY A 193 6.22 21.67 -2.66
N SER A 194 5.47 20.58 -2.47
CA SER A 194 5.79 19.60 -1.44
C SER A 194 7.13 18.94 -1.73
N SER A 195 8.00 18.87 -0.72
CA SER A 195 9.33 18.28 -0.79
C SER A 195 9.36 16.88 -0.19
N VAL A 196 10.26 16.05 -0.69
CA VAL A 196 10.56 14.73 -0.14
C VAL A 196 11.94 14.78 0.52
N GLY A 197 12.10 14.17 1.70
CA GLY A 197 13.43 13.74 2.18
C GLY A 197 14.29 14.73 2.99
N THR A 198 13.73 15.70 3.73
CA THR A 198 14.57 16.69 4.45
C THR A 198 14.58 16.62 5.99
N LYS A 199 13.67 15.87 6.64
CA LYS A 199 13.58 15.88 8.12
C LYS A 199 13.69 14.52 8.81
N ASN A 200 13.18 13.44 8.21
CA ASN A 200 13.25 12.09 8.78
C ASN A 200 13.59 11.06 7.69
N LYS A 201 14.85 10.63 7.64
CA LYS A 201 15.34 9.65 6.63
C LYS A 201 14.54 8.33 6.61
N HIS A 202 14.02 7.91 7.77
CA HIS A 202 13.30 6.63 7.90
C HIS A 202 11.77 6.75 7.95
N ALA A 203 11.21 7.94 8.22
CA ALA A 203 9.77 8.04 8.53
C ALA A 203 8.88 8.02 7.30
N ASP A 204 9.38 8.48 6.14
CA ASP A 204 8.49 8.71 5.02
C ASP A 204 8.30 7.51 4.10
N CYS A 205 9.28 6.61 3.95
CA CYS A 205 9.21 5.31 3.25
C CYS A 205 8.22 5.28 2.06
N ILE A 206 8.20 6.34 1.26
CA ILE A 206 7.05 6.64 0.37
C ILE A 206 6.95 5.60 -0.75
N LEU A 207 8.10 5.13 -1.24
CA LEU A 207 8.15 4.05 -2.22
C LEU A 207 7.71 2.71 -1.61
N HIS A 208 8.09 2.40 -0.36
CA HIS A 208 7.64 1.18 0.32
C HIS A 208 6.12 1.15 0.47
N LYS A 209 5.51 2.29 0.85
CA LYS A 209 4.05 2.41 0.97
C LYS A 209 3.36 2.23 -0.38
N ALA A 210 3.85 2.89 -1.44
CA ALA A 210 3.30 2.72 -2.78
C ALA A 210 3.45 1.28 -3.31
N ALA A 211 4.61 0.66 -3.06
CA ALA A 211 4.88 -0.74 -3.39
C ALA A 211 3.97 -1.71 -2.62
N ALA A 212 3.73 -1.46 -1.32
CA ALA A 212 2.80 -2.23 -0.48
C ALA A 212 1.34 -2.17 -0.95
N MET A 213 1.00 -1.21 -1.81
CA MET A 213 -0.35 -1.05 -2.36
C MET A 213 -0.46 -1.50 -3.83
N ASN A 214 0.64 -1.97 -4.43
CA ASN A 214 0.78 -2.22 -5.88
C ASN A 214 0.37 -1.02 -6.75
N ARG A 215 0.64 0.20 -6.28
CA ARG A 215 0.25 1.44 -6.98
C ARG A 215 1.40 1.99 -7.81
N VAL A 216 1.68 1.30 -8.92
CA VAL A 216 2.73 1.69 -9.88
C VAL A 216 2.51 3.10 -10.43
N ASP A 217 1.24 3.53 -10.58
CA ASP A 217 0.89 4.90 -10.97
C ASP A 217 1.40 5.96 -9.98
N LEU A 218 1.34 5.69 -8.67
CA LEU A 218 1.93 6.55 -7.64
C LEU A 218 3.46 6.52 -7.73
N MET A 219 4.05 5.33 -7.89
CA MET A 219 5.51 5.17 -7.99
C MET A 219 6.08 5.92 -9.21
N GLU A 220 5.43 5.84 -10.36
CA GLU A 220 5.79 6.59 -11.58
C GLU A 220 5.77 8.10 -11.36
N VAL A 221 4.71 8.63 -10.72
CA VAL A 221 4.62 10.06 -10.42
C VAL A 221 5.71 10.50 -9.45
N LEU A 222 6.01 9.69 -8.43
CA LEU A 222 7.08 9.97 -7.47
C LEU A 222 8.45 10.00 -8.14
N PHE A 223 8.79 9.01 -8.97
CA PHE A 223 10.06 8.99 -9.71
C PHE A 223 10.17 10.12 -10.72
N LYS A 224 9.06 10.48 -11.39
CA LYS A 224 9.05 11.60 -12.32
C LYS A 224 9.28 12.94 -11.62
N ALA A 225 8.73 13.11 -10.42
CA ALA A 225 8.84 14.36 -9.67
C ALA A 225 10.14 14.48 -8.85
N PHE A 226 10.65 13.35 -8.35
CA PHE A 226 11.72 13.32 -7.34
C PHE A 226 12.80 12.26 -7.62
N GLY A 227 12.95 11.81 -8.88
CA GLY A 227 13.89 10.74 -9.24
C GLY A 227 15.35 11.02 -8.89
N ASP A 228 15.76 12.29 -8.80
CA ASP A 228 17.11 12.68 -8.36
C ASP A 228 17.32 12.56 -6.83
N VAL A 229 16.24 12.45 -6.07
CA VAL A 229 16.24 12.44 -4.59
C VAL A 229 15.87 11.07 -4.05
N ILE A 230 14.97 10.35 -4.73
CA ILE A 230 14.48 9.05 -4.29
C ILE A 230 15.43 7.95 -4.74
N ASP A 231 16.01 7.23 -3.77
CA ASP A 231 16.76 6.00 -4.03
C ASP A 231 15.81 4.78 -3.97
N PRO A 232 15.68 3.98 -5.05
CA PRO A 232 14.92 2.72 -5.04
C PRO A 232 15.47 1.66 -4.07
N ASN A 233 16.67 1.85 -3.53
CA ASN A 233 17.34 0.95 -2.61
C ASN A 233 17.35 1.47 -1.17
N GLU A 234 16.73 2.61 -0.88
CA GLU A 234 16.68 3.15 0.49
C GLU A 234 15.97 2.12 1.40
N PRO A 235 16.62 1.69 2.51
CA PRO A 235 16.02 0.74 3.42
C PRO A 235 15.03 1.43 4.39
N ASP A 236 13.94 0.74 4.69
CA ASP A 236 13.05 1.09 5.81
C ASP A 236 13.70 0.73 7.17
N PRO A 237 13.05 0.99 8.31
CA PRO A 237 13.59 0.62 9.63
C PRO A 237 13.90 -0.88 9.83
N ASP A 238 13.26 -1.77 9.06
CA ASP A 238 13.52 -3.21 9.09
C ASP A 238 14.66 -3.60 8.11
N GLY A 239 15.27 -2.64 7.43
CA GLY A 239 16.29 -2.86 6.40
C GLY A 239 15.72 -3.23 5.04
N ARG A 240 14.40 -3.20 4.86
CA ARG A 240 13.75 -3.65 3.63
C ARG A 240 13.75 -2.53 2.60
N THR A 241 14.00 -2.88 1.36
CA THR A 241 13.79 -1.97 0.21
C THR A 241 12.34 -2.03 -0.28
N PRO A 242 11.85 -1.10 -1.10
CA PRO A 242 10.53 -1.19 -1.73
C PRO A 242 10.33 -2.50 -2.50
N LEU A 243 11.41 -3.06 -3.07
CA LEU A 243 11.39 -4.35 -3.76
C LEU A 243 11.10 -5.53 -2.80
N HIS A 244 11.65 -5.51 -1.58
CA HIS A 244 11.32 -6.49 -0.54
C HIS A 244 9.82 -6.48 -0.22
N VAL A 245 9.26 -5.28 -0.05
CA VAL A 245 7.83 -5.09 0.28
C VAL A 245 6.93 -5.56 -0.86
N ALA A 246 7.26 -5.22 -2.10
CA ALA A 246 6.52 -5.70 -3.27
C ALA A 246 6.60 -7.24 -3.41
N ALA A 247 7.78 -7.82 -3.17
CA ALA A 247 8.02 -9.27 -3.25
C ALA A 247 7.25 -10.06 -2.19
N ALA A 248 7.24 -9.58 -0.94
CA ALA A 248 6.48 -10.17 0.15
C ALA A 248 4.97 -10.22 -0.13
N ASN A 249 4.43 -9.21 -0.81
CA ASN A 249 3.01 -9.14 -1.19
C ASN A 249 2.70 -9.76 -2.56
N GLY A 250 3.71 -10.15 -3.33
CA GLY A 250 3.52 -10.77 -4.64
C GLY A 250 3.12 -9.79 -5.74
N PHE A 251 3.39 -8.50 -5.56
CA PHE A 251 3.00 -7.44 -6.47
C PHE A 251 3.99 -7.30 -7.63
N VAL A 252 3.79 -8.11 -8.66
CA VAL A 252 4.70 -8.26 -9.80
C VAL A 252 4.89 -6.96 -10.58
N ASP A 253 3.86 -6.14 -10.72
CA ASP A 253 3.97 -4.85 -11.42
C ASP A 253 4.86 -3.86 -10.63
N ALA A 254 4.70 -3.79 -9.31
CA ALA A 254 5.60 -3.02 -8.44
C ALA A 254 7.03 -3.59 -8.45
N ILE A 255 7.20 -4.92 -8.47
CA ILE A 255 8.52 -5.57 -8.62
C ILE A 255 9.18 -5.16 -9.93
N ARG A 256 8.46 -5.25 -11.05
CA ARG A 256 8.94 -4.84 -12.38
C ARG A 256 9.37 -3.38 -12.39
N PHE A 257 8.54 -2.51 -11.83
CA PHE A 257 8.85 -1.10 -11.72
C PHE A 257 10.12 -0.86 -10.88
N CYS A 258 10.23 -1.44 -9.69
CA CYS A 258 11.42 -1.32 -8.83
C CYS A 258 12.70 -1.77 -9.56
N VAL A 259 12.67 -2.94 -10.20
CA VAL A 259 13.84 -3.45 -10.95
C VAL A 259 14.19 -2.54 -12.12
N ALA A 260 13.19 -2.05 -12.86
CA ALA A 260 13.42 -1.09 -13.95
C ALA A 260 13.96 0.26 -13.45
N ALA A 261 13.62 0.67 -12.24
CA ALA A 261 14.13 1.86 -11.58
C ALA A 261 15.55 1.68 -11.01
N GLY A 262 16.13 0.48 -11.07
CA GLY A 262 17.48 0.20 -10.56
C GLY A 262 17.53 -0.34 -9.13
N ALA A 263 16.43 -0.90 -8.62
CA ALA A 263 16.45 -1.62 -7.36
C ALA A 263 17.31 -2.90 -7.45
N ASP A 264 18.12 -3.13 -6.44
CA ASP A 264 18.94 -4.32 -6.29
C ASP A 264 18.08 -5.52 -5.86
N ALA A 265 17.94 -6.49 -6.76
CA ALA A 265 17.20 -7.73 -6.51
C ALA A 265 17.90 -8.67 -5.53
N ASP A 266 19.18 -8.43 -5.24
CA ASP A 266 20.02 -9.21 -4.34
C ASP A 266 20.19 -8.54 -2.95
N ALA A 267 19.61 -7.35 -2.73
CA ALA A 267 19.65 -6.64 -1.45
C ALA A 267 19.10 -7.51 -0.31
N THR A 268 19.64 -7.32 0.89
CA THR A 268 19.23 -8.06 2.09
C THR A 268 18.67 -7.11 3.15
N ASP A 269 17.58 -7.50 3.79
CA ASP A 269 17.03 -6.80 4.95
C ASP A 269 17.83 -7.08 6.24
N SER A 270 17.37 -6.55 7.38
CA SER A 270 18.07 -6.69 8.67
C SER A 270 18.15 -8.14 9.17
N ALA A 271 17.32 -9.04 8.64
CA ALA A 271 17.34 -10.47 8.94
C ALA A 271 18.15 -11.27 7.90
N GLY A 272 18.79 -10.60 6.93
CA GLY A 272 19.49 -11.25 5.82
C GLY A 272 18.56 -11.79 4.74
N LEU A 273 17.26 -11.47 4.79
CA LEU A 273 16.29 -11.94 3.79
C LEU A 273 16.42 -11.08 2.54
N THR A 274 16.36 -11.73 1.37
CA THR A 274 16.32 -11.06 0.07
C THR A 274 14.86 -10.89 -0.37
N PRO A 275 14.54 -10.08 -1.40
CA PRO A 275 13.21 -10.07 -1.98
C PRO A 275 12.74 -11.47 -2.39
N LEU A 276 13.64 -12.31 -2.88
CA LEU A 276 13.34 -13.69 -3.24
C LEU A 276 13.00 -14.56 -2.02
N HIS A 277 13.70 -14.40 -0.89
CA HIS A 277 13.34 -15.06 0.37
C HIS A 277 11.90 -14.72 0.77
N LEU A 278 11.53 -13.44 0.73
CA LEU A 278 10.19 -12.99 1.10
C LEU A 278 9.10 -13.49 0.15
N ALA A 279 9.32 -13.42 -1.17
CA ALA A 279 8.38 -13.95 -2.16
C ALA A 279 8.18 -15.46 -2.01
N ALA A 280 9.26 -16.20 -1.74
CA ALA A 280 9.23 -17.64 -1.54
C ALA A 280 8.52 -18.03 -0.23
N ALA A 281 8.81 -17.32 0.86
CA ALA A 281 8.18 -17.52 2.16
C ALA A 281 6.68 -17.20 2.14
N ALA A 282 6.24 -16.26 1.30
CA ALA A 282 4.84 -15.88 1.14
C ALA A 282 4.07 -16.72 0.10
N GLY A 283 4.75 -17.54 -0.70
CA GLY A 283 4.09 -18.38 -1.70
C GLY A 283 3.81 -17.69 -3.04
N ASN A 284 4.44 -16.54 -3.31
CA ASN A 284 4.13 -15.69 -4.46
C ASN A 284 4.82 -16.19 -5.74
N ALA A 285 4.19 -17.12 -6.46
CA ALA A 285 4.79 -17.82 -7.60
C ALA A 285 5.30 -16.92 -8.73
N GLU A 286 4.50 -15.94 -9.14
CA GLU A 286 4.88 -15.04 -10.24
C GLU A 286 6.00 -14.08 -9.82
N ALA A 287 5.98 -13.59 -8.58
CA ALA A 287 7.07 -12.79 -8.02
C ALA A 287 8.37 -13.60 -7.93
N VAL A 288 8.29 -14.84 -7.47
CA VAL A 288 9.42 -15.78 -7.46
C VAL A 288 9.95 -15.99 -8.88
N GLU A 289 9.09 -16.30 -9.86
CA GLU A 289 9.51 -16.50 -11.25
C GLU A 289 10.20 -15.26 -11.82
N TYR A 290 9.65 -14.08 -11.57
CA TYR A 290 10.25 -12.83 -12.03
C TYR A 290 11.62 -12.58 -11.37
N LEU A 291 11.72 -12.67 -10.05
CA LEU A 291 12.95 -12.41 -9.29
C LEU A 291 14.04 -13.46 -9.62
N VAL A 292 13.67 -14.72 -9.82
CA VAL A 292 14.59 -15.81 -10.20
C VAL A 292 15.23 -15.58 -11.57
N ASN A 293 14.56 -14.86 -12.45
CA ASN A 293 15.05 -14.50 -13.78
C ASN A 293 15.87 -13.20 -13.80
N HIS A 294 15.80 -12.37 -12.76
CA HIS A 294 16.45 -11.06 -12.68
C HIS A 294 17.46 -10.92 -11.53
N SER A 295 17.60 -11.94 -10.69
CA SER A 295 18.62 -12.02 -9.63
C SER A 295 19.73 -12.99 -10.04
N THR A 296 20.99 -12.57 -9.86
CA THR A 296 22.14 -13.42 -10.18
C THR A 296 22.63 -14.20 -8.96
N TYR A 297 22.41 -13.65 -7.75
CA TYR A 297 22.95 -14.19 -6.50
C TYR A 297 21.86 -14.60 -5.49
N ALA A 298 20.72 -13.90 -5.42
CA ALA A 298 19.68 -14.08 -4.39
C ALA A 298 19.13 -15.51 -4.29
N ARG A 299 19.25 -16.30 -5.36
CA ARG A 299 18.83 -17.71 -5.37
C ARG A 299 19.65 -18.59 -4.41
N HIS A 300 20.92 -18.26 -4.23
CA HIS A 300 21.85 -18.96 -3.35
C HIS A 300 22.06 -18.24 -2.02
N ALA A 301 21.57 -17.01 -1.91
CA ALA A 301 21.62 -16.27 -0.67
C ALA A 301 20.98 -17.09 0.45
N VAL A 302 21.56 -16.97 1.62
CA VAL A 302 21.02 -17.52 2.85
C VAL A 302 20.66 -16.37 3.76
N ASP A 303 19.54 -16.51 4.47
CA ASP A 303 19.15 -15.58 5.51
C ASP A 303 20.03 -15.71 6.76
N GLY A 304 19.71 -14.93 7.80
CA GLY A 304 20.42 -14.98 9.09
C GLY A 304 20.38 -16.35 9.79
N ASP A 305 19.42 -17.20 9.45
CA ASP A 305 19.29 -18.58 9.95
C ASP A 305 20.00 -19.61 9.04
N GLY A 306 20.65 -19.16 7.97
CA GLY A 306 21.32 -20.03 6.99
C GLY A 306 20.37 -20.70 6.00
N LYS A 307 19.11 -20.24 5.90
CA LYS A 307 18.08 -20.81 5.02
C LYS A 307 18.05 -20.09 3.68
N THR A 308 17.88 -20.86 2.62
CA THR A 308 17.64 -20.32 1.26
C THR A 308 16.15 -20.11 1.02
N ALA A 309 15.81 -19.34 -0.02
CA ALA A 309 14.43 -19.15 -0.45
C ALA A 309 13.70 -20.47 -0.72
N PHE A 310 14.41 -21.49 -1.22
CA PHE A 310 13.89 -22.85 -1.39
C PHE A 310 13.47 -23.47 -0.04
N VAL A 311 14.32 -23.36 0.98
CA VAL A 311 14.04 -23.91 2.32
C VAL A 311 12.83 -23.22 2.93
N LEU A 312 12.75 -21.89 2.83
CA LEU A 312 11.60 -21.12 3.33
C LEU A 312 10.30 -21.50 2.62
N ALA A 313 10.30 -21.66 1.30
CA ALA A 313 9.12 -22.14 0.56
C ALA A 313 8.71 -23.56 0.98
N ALA A 314 9.68 -24.44 1.26
CA ALA A 314 9.39 -25.81 1.68
C ALA A 314 8.80 -25.86 3.10
N GLU A 315 9.39 -25.13 4.05
CA GLU A 315 8.93 -25.05 5.44
C GLU A 315 7.53 -24.44 5.53
N ASN A 316 7.23 -23.43 4.72
CA ASN A 316 5.90 -22.78 4.68
C ASN A 316 4.88 -23.55 3.80
N GLY A 317 5.23 -24.73 3.28
CA GLY A 317 4.31 -25.59 2.54
C GLY A 317 4.01 -25.15 1.11
N HIS A 318 4.78 -24.23 0.54
CA HIS A 318 4.63 -23.72 -0.82
C HIS A 318 5.23 -24.65 -1.87
N SER A 319 4.72 -25.90 -1.90
CA SER A 319 5.16 -26.99 -2.79
C SER A 319 5.26 -26.61 -4.27
N ARG A 320 4.37 -25.74 -4.77
CA ARG A 320 4.36 -25.26 -6.16
C ARG A 320 5.59 -24.41 -6.53
N LEU A 321 6.24 -23.79 -5.54
CA LEU A 321 7.43 -22.97 -5.74
C LEU A 321 8.71 -23.80 -5.76
N LEU A 322 8.68 -25.01 -5.21
CA LEU A 322 9.87 -25.85 -5.07
C LEU A 322 10.48 -26.20 -6.42
N ASP A 323 9.66 -26.37 -7.45
CA ASP A 323 10.12 -26.61 -8.82
C ASP A 323 10.77 -25.37 -9.44
N SER A 324 10.26 -24.17 -9.11
CA SER A 324 10.80 -22.88 -9.59
C SER A 324 12.05 -22.45 -8.83
N LEU A 325 12.15 -22.77 -7.54
CA LEU A 325 13.25 -22.40 -6.64
C LEU A 325 14.36 -23.46 -6.59
N ARG A 326 14.11 -24.71 -7.01
CA ARG A 326 15.18 -25.71 -7.14
C ARG A 326 16.19 -25.25 -8.18
N LEU A 327 17.42 -25.16 -7.70
CA LEU A 327 18.55 -24.48 -8.28
C LEU A 327 19.24 -25.24 -9.40
N ARG A 328 18.51 -25.60 -10.47
CA ARG A 328 19.07 -26.59 -11.38
C ARG A 328 18.61 -26.60 -12.84
N ASP A 329 17.79 -25.67 -13.31
CA ASP A 329 17.03 -25.98 -14.53
C ASP A 329 17.03 -24.94 -15.66
N VAL A 330 17.84 -23.88 -15.75
CA VAL A 330 17.78 -23.04 -16.98
C VAL A 330 18.37 -23.78 -18.17
N LEU A 331 19.65 -24.18 -18.09
CA LEU A 331 20.30 -24.98 -19.14
C LEU A 331 19.65 -26.36 -19.29
N LEU A 332 19.28 -27.02 -18.17
CA LEU A 332 18.60 -28.33 -18.18
C LEU A 332 17.17 -28.26 -18.76
N ARG A 333 16.40 -27.18 -18.51
CA ARG A 333 15.07 -26.95 -19.12
C ARG A 333 15.21 -26.57 -20.59
N ALA A 334 16.13 -25.67 -20.92
CA ALA A 334 16.39 -25.26 -22.29
C ALA A 334 16.81 -26.46 -23.14
N ALA A 335 17.72 -27.30 -22.61
CA ALA A 335 18.13 -28.59 -23.22
C ALA A 335 16.99 -29.60 -23.35
N ARG A 336 16.00 -29.57 -22.45
CA ARG A 336 14.82 -30.46 -22.49
C ARG A 336 13.82 -30.03 -23.57
N VAL A 337 13.63 -28.72 -23.78
CA VAL A 337 12.63 -28.15 -24.70
C VAL A 337 13.19 -27.74 -26.06
N ASP A 338 14.50 -27.90 -26.28
CA ASP A 338 15.20 -27.50 -27.49
C ASP A 338 15.32 -25.99 -27.73
N ASP A 339 15.38 -25.22 -26.64
CA ASP A 339 15.62 -23.78 -26.70
C ASP A 339 17.11 -23.49 -26.96
N VAL A 340 17.52 -23.67 -28.21
CA VAL A 340 18.91 -23.46 -28.67
C VAL A 340 19.41 -22.05 -28.39
N VAL A 341 18.54 -21.04 -28.49
CA VAL A 341 18.91 -19.64 -28.29
C VAL A 341 19.19 -19.38 -26.81
N GLY A 342 18.28 -19.82 -25.93
CA GLY A 342 18.47 -19.76 -24.49
C GLY A 342 19.69 -20.56 -24.04
N MET A 343 19.92 -21.75 -24.60
CA MET A 343 21.10 -22.57 -24.28
C MET A 343 22.42 -21.87 -24.62
N LYS A 344 22.53 -21.30 -25.83
CA LYS A 344 23.74 -20.57 -26.24
C LYS A 344 23.98 -19.36 -25.35
N SER A 345 22.94 -18.57 -25.09
CA SER A 345 23.04 -17.42 -24.19
C SER A 345 23.47 -17.83 -22.77
N CYS A 346 22.93 -18.94 -22.23
CA CYS A 346 23.33 -19.45 -20.92
C CYS A 346 24.78 -19.92 -20.89
N LEU A 347 25.23 -20.64 -21.92
CA LEU A 347 26.59 -21.17 -22.02
C LEU A 347 27.62 -20.06 -22.26
N GLU A 348 27.30 -19.05 -23.07
CA GLU A 348 28.09 -17.83 -23.25
C GLU A 348 28.17 -17.01 -21.95
N GLY A 349 27.12 -17.05 -21.13
CA GLY A 349 27.07 -16.48 -19.79
C GLY A 349 27.78 -17.31 -18.70
N GLY A 350 28.49 -18.38 -19.07
CA GLY A 350 29.28 -19.19 -18.13
C GLY A 350 28.49 -20.26 -17.36
N ALA A 351 27.29 -20.65 -17.82
CA ALA A 351 26.56 -21.77 -17.23
C ALA A 351 27.40 -23.05 -17.28
N ASP A 352 27.42 -23.78 -16.16
CA ASP A 352 28.09 -25.08 -16.08
C ASP A 352 27.37 -26.11 -16.96
N VAL A 353 28.05 -26.54 -18.03
CA VAL A 353 27.56 -27.54 -18.97
C VAL A 353 27.37 -28.92 -18.32
N GLU A 354 28.07 -29.18 -17.21
CA GLU A 354 28.01 -30.42 -16.43
C GLU A 354 27.11 -30.32 -15.20
N ALA A 355 26.35 -29.22 -15.05
CA ALA A 355 25.39 -29.08 -13.96
C ALA A 355 24.46 -30.31 -13.92
N ARG A 356 24.42 -31.03 -12.80
CA ARG A 356 23.58 -32.25 -12.68
C ARG A 356 22.13 -31.83 -12.31
N ASP A 357 21.11 -32.69 -12.14
CA ASP A 357 19.69 -32.30 -11.77
C ASP A 357 19.02 -32.70 -10.41
N GLN A 358 18.97 -33.92 -9.92
CA GLN A 358 18.58 -34.41 -8.56
C GLN A 358 18.64 -35.93 -8.59
N ASN A 359 18.53 -36.45 -9.81
CA ASN A 359 18.84 -37.81 -10.22
C ASN A 359 20.26 -37.91 -10.79
N GLY A 360 21.07 -36.86 -10.68
CA GLY A 360 22.41 -36.79 -11.24
C GLY A 360 22.47 -36.49 -12.74
N TRP A 361 21.35 -36.12 -13.39
CA TRP A 361 21.30 -35.89 -14.84
C TRP A 361 21.91 -34.55 -15.23
N THR A 362 22.77 -34.55 -16.23
CA THR A 362 23.27 -33.33 -16.88
C THR A 362 22.29 -32.81 -17.95
N PRO A 363 22.45 -31.56 -18.45
CA PRO A 363 21.71 -31.08 -19.63
C PRO A 363 21.74 -32.08 -20.79
N LEU A 364 22.86 -32.77 -20.97
CA LEU A 364 23.04 -33.76 -22.01
C LEU A 364 22.16 -35.00 -21.81
N HIS A 365 21.95 -35.46 -20.57
CA HIS A 365 20.99 -36.53 -20.27
C HIS A 365 19.55 -36.13 -20.61
N ARG A 366 19.13 -34.89 -20.27
CA ARG A 366 17.78 -34.38 -20.57
C ARG A 366 17.54 -34.26 -22.07
N ALA A 367 18.49 -33.68 -22.80
CA ALA A 367 18.42 -33.54 -24.26
C ALA A 367 18.39 -34.91 -24.96
N ALA A 368 19.24 -35.84 -24.51
CA ALA A 368 19.32 -37.19 -25.07
C ALA A 368 18.05 -38.02 -24.82
N PHE A 369 17.50 -37.99 -23.60
CA PHE A 369 16.25 -38.67 -23.26
C PHE A 369 15.02 -38.10 -24.01
N LYS A 370 15.06 -36.81 -24.40
CA LYS A 370 13.97 -36.14 -25.14
C LYS A 370 14.18 -36.09 -26.65
N GLY A 371 15.30 -36.61 -27.16
CA GLY A 371 15.56 -36.64 -28.60
C GLY A 371 15.90 -35.28 -29.20
N ARG A 372 16.38 -34.31 -28.41
CA ARG A 372 16.64 -32.93 -28.85
C ARG A 372 18.02 -32.83 -29.52
N VAL A 373 18.05 -33.05 -30.83
CA VAL A 373 19.29 -33.12 -31.61
C VAL A 373 20.09 -31.82 -31.56
N GLU A 374 19.44 -30.66 -31.69
CA GLU A 374 20.14 -29.37 -31.73
C GLU A 374 20.69 -28.99 -30.35
N SER A 375 19.92 -29.22 -29.28
CA SER A 375 20.41 -29.13 -27.90
C SER A 375 21.64 -30.00 -27.64
N VAL A 376 21.64 -31.25 -28.10
CA VAL A 376 22.80 -32.15 -27.94
C VAL A 376 24.02 -31.58 -28.68
N LYS A 377 23.86 -31.08 -29.91
CA LYS A 377 24.96 -30.47 -30.67
C LYS A 377 25.54 -29.26 -29.92
N VAL A 378 24.68 -28.37 -29.40
CA VAL A 378 25.10 -27.18 -28.65
C VAL A 378 25.85 -27.56 -27.37
N LEU A 379 25.36 -28.54 -26.61
CA LEU A 379 26.02 -28.97 -25.38
C LEU A 379 27.39 -29.59 -25.66
N LEU A 380 27.48 -30.46 -26.68
CA LEU A 380 28.75 -31.08 -27.07
C LEU A 380 29.76 -30.06 -27.60
N SER A 381 29.31 -29.05 -28.35
CA SER A 381 30.20 -27.98 -28.83
C SER A 381 30.73 -27.10 -27.70
N HIS A 382 30.07 -27.10 -26.54
CA HIS A 382 30.49 -26.38 -25.32
C HIS A 382 31.12 -27.32 -24.28
N GLY A 383 31.61 -28.49 -24.69
CA GLY A 383 32.45 -29.35 -23.85
C GLY A 383 31.70 -30.31 -22.94
N ALA A 384 30.40 -30.55 -23.16
CA ALA A 384 29.65 -31.55 -22.40
C ALA A 384 30.30 -32.94 -22.51
N SER A 385 30.51 -33.60 -21.38
CA SER A 385 31.08 -34.93 -21.30
C SER A 385 30.08 -35.96 -21.81
N VAL A 386 30.39 -36.59 -22.94
CA VAL A 386 29.49 -37.56 -23.59
C VAL A 386 29.28 -38.85 -22.76
N ASN A 387 30.21 -39.15 -21.85
CA ASN A 387 30.25 -40.39 -21.07
C ASN A 387 29.97 -40.18 -19.57
N VAL A 388 29.46 -39.01 -19.19
CA VAL A 388 28.98 -38.78 -17.82
C VAL A 388 27.89 -39.79 -17.47
N VAL A 389 27.85 -40.23 -16.22
CA VAL A 389 26.79 -41.12 -15.71
C VAL A 389 25.92 -40.36 -14.75
N ASP A 390 24.64 -40.72 -14.64
CA ASP A 390 23.75 -40.22 -13.59
C ASP A 390 23.92 -40.99 -12.27
N ASP A 391 23.07 -40.69 -11.27
CA ASP A 391 23.15 -41.36 -9.95
C ASP A 391 22.71 -42.83 -10.01
N ALA A 392 22.02 -43.24 -11.08
CA ALA A 392 21.64 -44.62 -11.36
C ALA A 392 22.67 -45.36 -12.26
N GLY A 393 23.71 -44.65 -12.70
CA GLY A 393 24.77 -45.19 -13.56
C GLY A 393 24.43 -45.22 -15.05
N TYR A 394 23.39 -44.52 -15.50
CA TYR A 394 23.02 -44.39 -16.91
C TYR A 394 23.82 -43.29 -17.59
N THR A 395 24.23 -43.51 -18.84
CA THR A 395 24.84 -42.48 -19.69
C THR A 395 23.80 -41.78 -20.57
N PRO A 396 24.09 -40.58 -21.12
CA PRO A 396 23.21 -39.94 -22.10
C PRO A 396 22.88 -40.83 -23.30
N LEU A 397 23.85 -41.64 -23.77
CA LEU A 397 23.61 -42.62 -24.83
C LEU A 397 22.56 -43.66 -24.44
N GLN A 398 22.66 -44.21 -23.22
CA GLN A 398 21.68 -45.18 -22.72
C GLN A 398 20.29 -44.56 -22.58
N CYS A 399 20.19 -43.30 -22.12
CA CYS A 399 18.93 -42.56 -22.08
C CYS A 399 18.31 -42.39 -23.48
N ALA A 400 19.12 -42.06 -24.51
CA ALA A 400 18.65 -41.94 -25.89
C ALA A 400 18.16 -43.28 -26.46
N VAL A 401 18.87 -44.37 -26.16
CA VAL A 401 18.51 -45.72 -26.60
C VAL A 401 17.23 -46.20 -25.90
N GLU A 402 17.11 -46.00 -24.59
CA GLU A 402 15.91 -46.36 -23.81
C GLU A 402 14.67 -45.61 -24.31
N ALA A 403 14.83 -44.33 -24.66
CA ALA A 403 13.77 -43.50 -25.23
C ALA A 403 13.48 -43.78 -26.72
N GLY A 404 14.29 -44.60 -27.40
CA GLY A 404 14.10 -44.99 -28.80
C GLY A 404 14.59 -43.97 -29.83
N HIS A 405 15.45 -43.03 -29.44
CA HIS A 405 15.97 -41.97 -30.33
C HIS A 405 17.21 -42.45 -31.12
N ALA A 406 17.02 -43.38 -32.05
CA ALA A 406 18.09 -44.04 -32.80
C ALA A 406 19.04 -43.07 -33.53
N HIS A 407 18.51 -42.02 -34.17
CA HIS A 407 19.34 -41.03 -34.86
C HIS A 407 20.24 -40.24 -33.90
N LEU A 408 19.72 -39.90 -32.72
CA LEU A 408 20.46 -39.19 -31.69
C LEU A 408 21.49 -40.10 -31.00
N ALA A 409 21.17 -41.38 -30.82
CA ALA A 409 22.13 -42.37 -30.32
C ALA A 409 23.34 -42.53 -31.26
N LEU A 410 23.11 -42.58 -32.58
CA LEU A 410 24.19 -42.57 -33.57
C LEU A 410 25.03 -41.31 -33.50
N LEU A 411 24.41 -40.15 -33.30
CA LEU A 411 25.11 -38.87 -33.12
C LEU A 411 26.01 -38.89 -31.87
N LEU A 412 25.50 -39.36 -30.72
CA LEU A 412 26.31 -39.50 -29.50
C LEU A 412 27.49 -40.47 -29.69
N ILE A 413 27.29 -41.59 -30.40
CA ILE A 413 28.37 -42.54 -30.73
C ILE A 413 29.44 -41.88 -31.61
N ALA A 414 29.03 -41.10 -32.62
CA ALA A 414 29.95 -40.34 -33.46
C ALA A 414 30.79 -39.33 -32.65
N HIS A 415 30.25 -38.83 -31.55
CA HIS A 415 30.95 -37.97 -30.59
C HIS A 415 31.67 -38.72 -29.46
N GLY A 416 31.90 -40.03 -29.59
CA GLY A 416 32.75 -40.81 -28.68
C GLY A 416 32.02 -41.41 -27.46
N ALA A 417 30.68 -41.52 -27.51
CA ALA A 417 29.92 -42.25 -26.50
C ALA A 417 30.30 -43.74 -26.48
N ARG A 418 30.66 -44.26 -25.31
CA ARG A 418 31.00 -45.67 -25.12
C ARG A 418 29.73 -46.50 -25.00
N ALA A 419 29.53 -47.41 -25.95
CA ALA A 419 28.53 -48.47 -25.83
C ALA A 419 29.02 -49.51 -24.83
N SER A 420 28.77 -49.30 -23.54
CA SER A 420 28.96 -50.35 -22.53
C SER A 420 27.63 -51.04 -22.22
N PRO A 421 27.55 -52.38 -22.33
CA PRO A 421 26.40 -53.12 -21.85
C PRO A 421 26.50 -53.25 -20.33
N LYS A 422 25.68 -52.52 -19.58
CA LYS A 422 25.30 -52.98 -18.23
C LYS A 422 24.01 -53.77 -18.36
N ALA A 423 24.04 -54.94 -17.73
CA ALA A 423 23.05 -56.00 -17.82
C ALA A 423 21.61 -55.48 -17.74
N VAL A 424 20.86 -55.71 -18.80
CA VAL A 424 19.41 -55.85 -18.73
C VAL A 424 19.16 -57.00 -17.75
N ALA A 425 18.81 -56.70 -16.50
CA ALA A 425 18.16 -57.70 -15.68
C ALA A 425 16.75 -57.88 -16.27
N PRO A 426 16.40 -59.06 -16.80
CA PRO A 426 15.05 -59.31 -17.28
C PRO A 426 14.10 -59.31 -16.09
N LEU A 427 12.97 -58.65 -16.23
CA LEU A 427 11.84 -58.79 -15.31
C LEU A 427 11.33 -60.24 -15.38
N GLY A 428 11.70 -61.07 -14.41
CA GLY A 428 11.25 -62.47 -14.33
C GLY A 428 11.55 -63.15 -12.98
N SER A 429 10.49 -63.30 -12.18
CA SER A 429 10.27 -64.27 -11.09
C SER A 429 11.46 -64.77 -10.25
N ASP A 430 11.73 -64.12 -9.11
CA ASP A 430 11.91 -64.79 -7.77
C ASP A 430 12.45 -63.88 -6.64
N ALA A 431 12.66 -62.58 -6.87
CA ALA A 431 13.16 -61.68 -5.82
C ALA A 431 12.06 -61.13 -4.88
N ALA A 432 10.97 -61.86 -4.67
CA ALA A 432 9.90 -61.49 -3.74
C ALA A 432 10.05 -62.26 -2.43
N LYS A 433 10.93 -61.79 -1.52
CA LYS A 433 10.73 -61.98 -0.06
C LYS A 433 11.65 -61.21 0.90
N HIS A 434 12.73 -60.56 0.46
CA HIS A 434 13.54 -59.73 1.37
C HIS A 434 14.03 -58.43 0.73
N ARG A 435 13.12 -57.44 0.58
CA ARG A 435 13.39 -55.98 0.48
C ARG A 435 12.05 -55.21 0.34
N LEU A 436 11.28 -55.14 1.43
CA LEU A 436 10.15 -54.24 1.58
C LEU A 436 10.66 -52.89 2.12
N HIS A 437 11.00 -51.98 1.20
CA HIS A 437 10.97 -50.50 1.33
C HIS A 437 11.75 -49.89 0.15
N ARG A 438 11.19 -50.00 -1.05
CA ARG A 438 11.46 -49.06 -2.14
C ARG A 438 10.12 -48.71 -2.78
N PRO A 439 9.61 -47.47 -2.60
CA PRO A 439 8.44 -47.05 -3.33
C PRO A 439 8.78 -47.01 -4.82
N ARG A 440 7.89 -47.62 -5.61
CA ARG A 440 7.85 -47.58 -7.08
C ARG A 440 8.09 -46.14 -7.55
N PHE A 441 9.19 -45.88 -8.26
CA PHE A 441 9.34 -44.62 -8.96
C PHE A 441 8.26 -44.53 -10.03
N LEU A 442 7.44 -43.48 -9.92
CA LEU A 442 6.53 -43.05 -10.95
C LEU A 442 7.36 -42.68 -12.18
N TYR A 443 7.35 -43.58 -13.18
CA TYR A 443 7.61 -43.20 -14.56
C TYR A 443 6.71 -41.99 -14.91
N PRO A 444 7.22 -40.94 -15.57
CA PRO A 444 6.35 -40.10 -16.37
C PRO A 444 5.82 -40.98 -17.50
N LEU A 445 4.58 -41.42 -17.31
CA LEU A 445 3.69 -42.12 -18.22
C LEU A 445 4.14 -42.16 -19.69
N ARG A 446 4.33 -43.37 -20.21
CA ARG A 446 3.97 -43.69 -21.60
C ARG A 446 2.52 -43.27 -21.81
N ARG A 447 2.29 -42.16 -22.52
CA ARG A 447 1.21 -41.93 -23.51
C ARG A 447 1.27 -40.50 -24.04
N GLU A 448 2.11 -40.30 -25.04
CA GLU A 448 1.74 -39.47 -26.19
C GLU A 448 2.09 -40.29 -27.43
N LYS A 449 1.15 -41.17 -27.82
CA LYS A 449 1.07 -41.60 -29.21
C LYS A 449 0.69 -40.35 -30.00
N GLY A 450 1.53 -39.99 -30.96
CA GLY A 450 1.20 -38.97 -31.95
C GLY A 450 -0.13 -39.28 -32.64
N ARG A 451 -0.91 -38.21 -32.83
CA ARG A 451 -1.77 -38.04 -33.99
C ARG A 451 -1.27 -36.82 -34.75
N ALA A 452 -0.40 -37.07 -35.71
CA ALA A 452 -0.52 -36.64 -37.10
C ALA A 452 0.57 -37.38 -37.88
#